data_AF-A0A9W9ZRS5-F1
#
_entry.id   AF-A0A9W9ZRS5-F1
#
_cell.length_a   1.000
_cell.length_b   1.000
_cell.length_c   1.000
_cell.angle_alpha   90.00
_cell.angle_beta   90.00
_cell.angle_gamma   90.00
#
_symmetry.space_group_name_H-M   'P 1'
#
loop_
_entity.id
_entity.type
_entity.pdbx_description
1 polymer ?
#
loop_
_entity_poly.entity_id
_entity_poly.type
_entity_poly.pdbx_seq_one_letter_code
_entity_poly.pdbx_strand_id
1 'polypeptide(L)'
;MLIIYQYLVGDVKFKSTNQVLNESQSTWVKETTSQVYELLRETPPDGDKFTKAVEHILEREENWISWKNEGCPSFIKERSEDETNPKPTRKRKVSIGDEMISGWKSKKVLMGSNELTRLWNLCPDNLEACKADNRVFLPTLEEYFSEAIEQADPDAMVEDEYKVIKNSNFGWRALRLLARRSHHFFQPSTNPFKTLPDYLESVVQQLEKELPVSKTSNLELYSQLILSCHTTCHFIWESIA
;
A
#
# COMPACT_ATOMS: atom_id res chain seq x y z
N MET A 1 32.66 28.10 7.11
CA MET A 1 33.99 28.55 6.68
C MET A 1 34.79 27.46 6.00
N LEU A 2 35.05 26.31 6.64
CA LEU A 2 35.84 25.21 6.05
C LEU A 2 35.37 24.75 4.66
N ILE A 3 34.05 24.63 4.44
CA ILE A 3 33.48 24.27 3.13
C ILE A 3 33.87 25.28 2.03
N ILE A 4 33.91 26.58 2.36
CA ILE A 4 34.26 27.64 1.42
C ILE A 4 35.75 27.56 1.09
N TYR A 5 36.60 27.33 2.11
CA TYR A 5 38.05 27.18 1.91
C TYR A 5 38.37 25.96 1.05
N GLN A 6 37.71 24.82 1.30
CA GLN A 6 37.82 23.62 0.47
C GLN A 6 37.36 23.91 -0.97
N TYR A 7 36.26 24.64 -1.15
CA TYR A 7 35.79 25.02 -2.48
C TYR A 7 36.78 25.93 -3.20
N LEU A 8 37.41 26.89 -2.52
CA LEU A 8 38.38 27.80 -3.11
C LEU A 8 39.65 27.08 -3.58
N VAL A 9 40.14 26.13 -2.79
CA VAL A 9 41.35 25.33 -3.09
C VAL A 9 41.09 24.20 -4.08
N GLY A 10 39.94 23.53 -4.00
CA GLY A 10 39.63 22.35 -4.79
C GLY A 10 39.55 22.63 -6.29
N ASP A 11 40.07 21.71 -7.10
CA ASP A 11 39.94 21.78 -8.55
C ASP A 11 38.56 21.25 -8.96
N VAL A 12 37.76 22.08 -9.64
CA VAL A 12 36.40 21.76 -10.05
C VAL A 12 36.28 22.09 -11.53
N LYS A 13 35.87 21.12 -12.36
CA LYS A 13 35.74 21.30 -13.82
C LYS A 13 34.89 22.50 -14.26
N PHE A 14 34.04 23.02 -13.38
CA PHE A 14 33.17 24.16 -13.63
C PHE A 14 33.79 25.52 -13.25
N LYS A 15 34.98 25.54 -12.64
CA LYS A 15 35.72 26.78 -12.42
C LYS A 15 36.30 27.28 -13.73
N SER A 16 36.16 28.59 -13.99
CA SER A 16 36.81 29.22 -15.15
C SER A 16 38.32 29.31 -14.90
N THR A 17 39.13 29.17 -15.95
CA THR A 17 40.61 29.24 -15.90
C THR A 17 41.17 30.54 -15.28
N ASN A 18 40.36 31.58 -15.16
CA ASN A 18 40.72 32.86 -14.55
C ASN A 18 40.51 32.90 -13.02
N GLN A 19 39.93 31.85 -12.41
CA GLN A 19 39.64 31.79 -10.97
C GLN A 19 40.73 31.02 -10.21
N VAL A 20 41.97 31.52 -10.31
CA VAL A 20 43.14 30.96 -9.62
C VAL A 20 43.50 31.84 -8.43
N LEU A 21 43.86 31.22 -7.31
CA LEU A 21 44.33 31.93 -6.12
C LEU A 21 45.80 32.33 -6.29
N ASN A 22 46.14 33.53 -5.84
CA ASN A 22 47.54 33.95 -5.71
C ASN A 22 48.20 33.22 -4.54
N GLU A 23 49.53 33.11 -4.56
CA GLU A 23 50.30 32.41 -3.52
C GLU A 23 50.01 32.94 -2.10
N SER A 24 49.92 34.27 -1.94
CA SER A 24 49.55 34.92 -0.68
C SER A 24 48.13 34.61 -0.20
N GLN A 25 47.20 34.39 -1.13
CA GLN A 25 45.82 33.99 -0.79
C GLN A 25 45.79 32.52 -0.38
N SER A 26 46.55 31.66 -1.05
CA SER A 26 46.66 30.24 -0.69
C SER A 26 47.29 30.03 0.68
N THR A 27 48.33 30.80 1.04
CA THR A 27 48.91 30.74 2.39
C THR A 27 47.92 31.22 3.45
N TRP A 28 47.20 32.33 3.19
CA TRP A 28 46.18 32.84 4.10
C TRP A 28 45.04 31.83 4.33
N VAL A 29 44.56 31.15 3.28
CA VAL A 29 43.55 30.09 3.41
C VAL A 29 44.05 28.94 4.28
N LYS A 30 45.32 28.53 4.14
CA LYS A 30 45.91 27.47 4.98
C LYS A 30 46.00 27.88 6.44
N GLU A 31 46.51 29.09 6.72
CA GLU A 31 46.64 29.62 8.07
C GLU A 31 45.28 29.74 8.78
N THR A 32 44.29 30.31 8.10
CA THR A 32 42.93 30.46 8.65
C THR A 32 42.21 29.12 8.79
N THR A 33 42.48 28.15 7.92
CA THR A 33 41.95 26.78 8.07
C THR A 33 42.47 26.14 9.35
N SER A 34 43.78 26.25 9.63
CA SER A 34 44.38 25.75 10.88
C SER A 34 43.75 26.40 12.12
N GLN A 35 43.58 27.72 12.11
CA GLN A 35 42.93 28.46 13.20
C GLN A 35 41.48 27.99 13.44
N VAL A 36 40.72 27.74 12.36
CA VAL A 36 39.34 27.24 12.48
C VAL A 36 39.32 25.83 13.11
N TYR A 37 40.26 24.96 12.75
CA TYR A 37 40.37 23.65 13.38
C TYR A 37 40.75 23.71 14.85
N GLU A 38 41.63 24.64 15.26
CA GLU A 38 41.95 24.87 16.67
C GLU A 38 40.71 25.30 17.46
N LEU A 39 39.96 26.28 16.95
CA LEU A 39 38.71 26.76 17.59
C LEU A 39 37.64 25.67 17.70
N LEU A 40 37.55 24.77 16.70
CA LEU A 40 36.62 23.64 16.74
C LEU A 40 36.98 22.63 17.84
N ARG A 41 38.28 22.43 18.11
CA ARG A 41 38.74 21.55 19.19
C ARG A 41 38.47 22.16 20.57
N GLU A 42 38.57 23.48 20.70
CA GLU A 42 38.29 24.22 21.94
C GLU A 42 36.81 24.28 22.30
N THR A 43 35.90 23.80 21.44
CA THR A 43 34.45 23.85 21.68
C THR A 43 33.96 22.66 22.54
N PRO A 44 33.52 22.86 23.80
CA PRO A 44 32.91 21.80 24.62
C PRO A 44 31.50 21.44 24.11
N PRO A 45 30.97 20.22 24.37
CA PRO A 45 31.49 19.16 25.26
C PRO A 45 32.44 18.14 24.60
N ASP A 46 32.53 18.04 23.27
CA ASP A 46 33.23 16.97 22.54
C ASP A 46 33.93 17.50 21.26
N GLY A 47 34.62 18.65 21.36
CA GLY A 47 35.23 19.37 20.21
C GLY A 47 36.17 18.52 19.35
N ASP A 48 36.97 17.63 19.96
CA ASP A 48 37.85 16.72 19.21
C ASP A 48 37.08 15.70 18.35
N LYS A 49 35.98 15.15 18.87
CA LYS A 49 35.15 14.20 18.11
C LYS A 49 34.44 14.91 16.97
N PHE A 50 33.94 16.12 17.23
CA PHE A 50 33.30 16.95 16.21
C PHE A 50 34.29 17.32 15.10
N THR A 51 35.52 17.72 15.46
CA THR A 51 36.59 18.05 14.52
C THR A 51 36.91 16.87 13.61
N LYS A 52 37.08 15.66 14.15
CA LYS A 52 37.29 14.43 13.35
C LYS A 52 36.13 14.11 12.42
N ALA A 53 34.89 14.33 12.86
CA ALA A 53 33.72 14.14 12.01
C ALA A 53 33.71 15.13 10.84
N VAL A 54 34.07 16.39 11.10
CA VAL A 54 34.18 17.43 10.06
C VAL A 54 35.30 17.11 9.07
N GLU A 55 36.47 16.67 9.53
CA GLU A 55 37.56 16.18 8.67
C GLU A 55 37.07 15.06 7.73
N HIS A 56 36.43 14.04 8.29
CA HIS A 56 35.90 12.92 7.50
C HIS A 56 34.82 13.34 6.49
N ILE A 57 33.96 14.30 6.85
CA ILE A 57 32.96 14.85 5.92
C ILE A 57 33.65 15.56 4.75
N LEU A 58 34.69 16.36 5.02
CA LEU A 58 35.42 17.10 3.98
C LEU A 58 36.23 16.17 3.06
N GLU A 59 36.83 15.11 3.60
CA GLU A 59 37.47 14.05 2.81
C GLU A 59 36.47 13.37 1.87
N ARG A 60 35.27 13.06 2.36
CA ARG A 60 34.19 12.50 1.53
C ARG A 60 33.76 13.46 0.42
N GLU A 61 33.70 14.76 0.71
CA GLU A 61 33.40 15.78 -0.30
C GLU A 61 34.49 15.88 -1.37
N GLU A 62 35.77 15.76 -1.01
CA GLU A 62 36.87 15.73 -1.99
C GLU A 62 36.76 14.52 -2.94
N ASN A 63 36.50 13.34 -2.39
CA ASN A 63 36.25 12.13 -3.19
C ASN A 63 35.05 12.31 -4.14
N TRP A 64 33.99 12.96 -3.67
CA TRP A 64 32.80 13.25 -4.47
C TRP A 64 33.06 14.24 -5.60
N ILE A 65 33.88 15.26 -5.33
CA ILE A 65 34.35 16.22 -6.35
C ILE A 65 35.20 15.49 -7.40
N SER A 66 36.15 14.65 -6.98
CA SER A 66 36.97 13.86 -7.91
C SER A 66 36.11 12.98 -8.81
N TRP A 67 35.16 12.23 -8.23
CA TRP A 67 34.25 11.36 -8.98
C TRP A 67 33.40 12.14 -9.99
N LYS A 68 32.90 13.32 -9.63
CA LYS A 68 32.18 14.21 -10.56
C LYS A 68 33.10 14.77 -11.64
N ASN A 69 34.30 15.17 -11.27
CA ASN A 69 35.30 15.64 -12.23
C ASN A 69 35.63 14.51 -13.21
N GLU A 70 35.65 13.25 -12.82
CA GLU A 70 35.86 12.12 -13.73
C GLU A 70 34.69 11.84 -14.69
N GLY A 71 33.59 12.59 -14.60
CA GLY A 71 32.41 12.41 -15.44
C GLY A 71 31.41 11.41 -14.86
N CYS A 72 31.41 11.23 -13.54
CA CYS A 72 30.46 10.39 -12.81
C CYS A 72 30.49 8.91 -13.25
N PRO A 73 31.62 8.19 -13.11
CA PRO A 73 31.69 6.78 -13.49
C PRO A 73 30.66 5.94 -12.72
N SER A 74 30.10 4.92 -13.36
CA SER A 74 29.03 4.12 -12.75
C SER A 74 29.50 3.46 -11.44
N PHE A 75 28.73 3.67 -10.36
CA PHE A 75 28.95 2.99 -9.08
C PHE A 75 28.73 1.47 -9.15
N ILE A 76 28.08 0.99 -10.21
CA ILE A 76 27.88 -0.44 -10.47
C ILE A 76 29.20 -0.98 -11.00
N LYS A 77 29.99 -1.56 -10.10
CA LYS A 77 31.13 -2.39 -10.48
C LYS A 77 30.57 -3.72 -10.99
N GLU A 78 30.52 -3.89 -12.31
CA GLU A 78 30.27 -5.21 -12.88
C GLU A 78 31.28 -6.19 -12.28
N ARG A 79 30.78 -7.32 -11.78
CA ARG A 79 31.63 -8.39 -11.28
C ARG A 79 32.41 -8.90 -12.49
N SER A 80 33.71 -8.62 -12.54
CA SER A 80 34.61 -9.26 -13.49
C SER A 80 34.46 -10.77 -13.35
N GLU A 81 34.04 -11.44 -14.42
CA GLU A 81 33.74 -12.88 -14.43
C GLU A 81 34.99 -13.76 -14.23
N ASP A 82 36.20 -13.16 -14.23
CA ASP A 82 37.48 -13.88 -14.32
C ASP A 82 38.19 -14.18 -13.00
N GLU A 83 37.63 -13.88 -11.84
CA GLU A 83 38.25 -14.26 -10.56
C GLU A 83 37.57 -15.49 -9.95
N THR A 84 37.80 -16.66 -10.55
CA THR A 84 37.52 -17.96 -9.94
C THR A 84 38.55 -18.25 -8.84
N ASN A 85 38.46 -17.52 -7.74
CA ASN A 85 39.15 -17.91 -6.51
C ASN A 85 38.46 -19.16 -5.92
N PRO A 86 39.14 -20.32 -5.78
CA PRO A 86 38.54 -21.51 -5.19
C PRO A 86 38.22 -21.24 -3.72
N LYS A 87 36.93 -21.08 -3.41
CA LYS A 87 36.46 -20.87 -2.04
C LYS A 87 36.68 -22.14 -1.21
N PRO A 88 37.31 -22.06 -0.02
CA PRO A 88 37.49 -23.22 0.84
C PRO A 88 36.15 -23.79 1.29
N THR A 89 36.04 -25.12 1.23
CA THR A 89 34.89 -25.94 1.65
C THR A 89 34.71 -25.89 3.17
N ARG A 90 34.30 -24.75 3.71
CA ARG A 90 33.60 -24.72 5.00
C ARG A 90 32.13 -24.64 4.70
N LYS A 91 31.33 -25.50 5.36
CA LYS A 91 29.86 -25.42 5.37
C LYS A 91 29.48 -24.00 5.79
N ARG A 92 29.25 -23.13 4.81
CA ARG A 92 28.78 -21.77 5.05
C ARG A 92 27.40 -21.93 5.67
N LYS A 93 27.20 -21.34 6.85
CA LYS A 93 25.84 -20.99 7.29
C LYS A 93 25.23 -20.24 6.10
N VAL A 94 24.10 -20.73 5.62
CA VAL A 94 23.43 -20.16 4.44
C VAL A 94 23.33 -18.65 4.67
N SER A 95 23.86 -17.86 3.74
CA SER A 95 23.81 -16.41 3.88
C SER A 95 22.35 -15.98 3.78
N ILE A 96 21.95 -14.93 4.50
CA ILE A 96 20.63 -14.29 4.34
C ILE A 96 20.33 -14.02 2.85
N GLY A 97 21.35 -13.69 2.05
CA GLY A 97 21.20 -13.55 0.60
C GLY A 97 20.84 -14.84 -0.13
N ASP A 98 21.45 -15.98 0.24
CA ASP A 98 21.13 -17.29 -0.32
C ASP A 98 19.74 -17.77 0.11
N GLU A 99 19.32 -17.45 1.34
CA GLU A 99 17.97 -17.73 1.83
C GLU A 99 16.92 -16.91 1.07
N MET A 100 17.16 -15.62 0.83
CA MET A 100 16.29 -14.76 0.01
C MET A 100 16.18 -15.26 -1.44
N ILE A 101 17.30 -15.68 -2.05
CA ILE A 101 17.32 -16.22 -3.42
C ILE A 101 16.54 -17.53 -3.50
N SER A 102 16.65 -18.40 -2.50
CA SER A 102 15.87 -19.65 -2.44
C SER A 102 14.38 -19.41 -2.14
N GLY A 103 14.05 -18.39 -1.34
CA GLY A 103 12.69 -17.88 -1.15
C GLY A 103 12.05 -17.45 -2.47
N TRP A 104 12.76 -16.66 -3.28
CA TRP A 104 12.29 -16.24 -4.59
C TRP A 104 12.03 -17.43 -5.53
N LYS A 105 12.97 -18.40 -5.58
CA LYS A 105 12.79 -19.64 -6.38
C LYS A 105 11.57 -20.47 -5.94
N SER A 106 11.21 -20.41 -4.66
CA SER A 106 10.05 -21.10 -4.09
C SER A 106 8.77 -20.26 -4.09
N LYS A 107 8.77 -19.08 -4.73
CA LYS A 107 7.67 -18.08 -4.71
C LYS A 107 7.22 -17.69 -3.29
N LYS A 108 8.07 -17.89 -2.28
CA LYS A 108 7.79 -17.50 -0.90
C LYS A 108 8.61 -16.29 -0.55
N VAL A 109 7.95 -15.27 -0.02
CA VAL A 109 8.62 -14.06 0.46
C VAL A 109 9.25 -14.40 1.81
N LEU A 110 10.56 -14.64 1.81
CA LEU A 110 11.31 -14.90 3.05
C LEU A 110 11.76 -13.56 3.62
N MET A 111 11.27 -13.24 4.81
CA MET A 111 11.62 -12.02 5.54
C MET A 111 12.48 -12.37 6.76
N GLY A 112 13.25 -11.41 7.28
CA GLY A 112 14.14 -11.65 8.41
C GLY A 112 13.47 -12.09 9.72
N SER A 113 12.14 -11.94 9.83
CA SER A 113 11.35 -12.43 10.97
C SER A 113 10.37 -13.52 10.50
N ASN A 114 10.19 -14.55 11.34
CA ASN A 114 9.25 -15.64 11.09
C ASN A 114 7.81 -15.14 10.96
N GLU A 115 7.40 -14.17 11.78
CA GLU A 115 6.05 -13.60 11.70
C GLU A 115 5.86 -12.78 10.42
N LEU A 116 6.88 -12.04 10.00
CA LEU A 116 6.81 -11.26 8.78
C LEU A 116 6.79 -12.18 7.55
N THR A 117 7.59 -13.25 7.57
CA THR A 117 7.54 -14.31 6.55
C THR A 117 6.16 -14.95 6.51
N ARG A 118 5.54 -15.26 7.65
CA ARG A 118 4.19 -15.80 7.70
C ARG A 118 3.21 -14.84 7.04
N LEU A 119 3.17 -13.58 7.48
CA LEU A 119 2.24 -12.55 7.01
C LEU A 119 2.32 -12.32 5.50
N TRP A 120 3.53 -12.20 4.97
CA TRP A 120 3.75 -11.95 3.54
C TRP A 120 3.44 -13.16 2.65
N ASN A 121 3.30 -14.34 3.23
CA ASN A 121 2.91 -15.56 2.52
C ASN A 121 1.44 -15.97 2.80
N LEU A 122 0.64 -15.17 3.53
CA LEU A 122 -0.79 -15.46 3.71
C LEU A 122 -1.55 -15.40 2.37
N CYS A 123 -1.23 -14.42 1.53
CA CYS A 123 -1.79 -14.27 0.20
C CYS A 123 -0.66 -13.89 -0.76
N PRO A 124 -0.38 -14.69 -1.79
CA PRO A 124 0.67 -14.39 -2.77
C PRO A 124 0.35 -13.13 -3.59
N ASP A 125 -0.94 -12.82 -3.79
CA ASP A 125 -1.40 -11.54 -4.32
C ASP A 125 -2.28 -10.80 -3.29
N ASN A 126 -1.74 -9.70 -2.77
CA ASN A 126 -2.43 -8.83 -1.81
C ASN A 126 -3.63 -8.11 -2.45
N LEU A 127 -3.61 -7.84 -3.76
CA LEU A 127 -4.71 -7.17 -4.46
C LEU A 127 -5.92 -8.10 -4.61
N GLU A 128 -5.69 -9.36 -4.98
CA GLU A 128 -6.74 -10.39 -5.00
C GLU A 128 -7.32 -10.62 -3.61
N ALA A 129 -6.47 -10.66 -2.58
CA ALA A 129 -6.94 -10.78 -1.20
C ALA A 129 -7.89 -9.64 -0.79
N CYS A 130 -7.65 -8.41 -1.27
CA CYS A 130 -8.52 -7.26 -1.04
C CYS A 130 -9.84 -7.30 -1.82
N LYS A 131 -9.92 -8.10 -2.89
CA LYS A 131 -11.14 -8.29 -3.69
C LYS A 131 -11.99 -9.48 -3.23
N ALA A 132 -11.50 -10.28 -2.30
CA ALA A 132 -12.20 -11.47 -1.85
C ALA A 132 -13.55 -11.13 -1.22
N ASP A 133 -14.59 -11.91 -1.57
CA ASP A 133 -15.97 -11.69 -1.12
C ASP A 133 -16.10 -11.76 0.41
N ASN A 134 -15.24 -12.53 1.08
CA ASN A 134 -15.17 -12.61 2.53
C ASN A 134 -14.73 -11.29 3.21
N ARG A 135 -14.18 -10.33 2.46
CA ARG A 135 -13.87 -8.97 2.95
C ARG A 135 -14.99 -7.98 2.70
N VAL A 136 -16.07 -8.39 2.01
CA VAL A 136 -17.28 -7.60 1.84
C VAL A 136 -18.16 -7.79 3.07
N PHE A 137 -17.90 -6.99 4.12
CA PHE A 137 -18.68 -7.02 5.37
C PHE A 137 -20.04 -6.31 5.27
N LEU A 138 -20.45 -5.91 4.06
CA LEU A 138 -21.65 -5.13 3.86
C LEU A 138 -22.84 -6.07 3.59
N PRO A 139 -23.82 -6.15 4.51
CA PRO A 139 -24.96 -7.05 4.36
C PRO A 139 -25.79 -6.67 3.12
N THR A 140 -26.60 -7.61 2.66
CA THR A 140 -27.58 -7.31 1.59
C THR A 140 -28.73 -6.46 2.14
N LEU A 141 -29.48 -5.81 1.26
CA LEU A 141 -30.66 -5.03 1.68
C LEU A 141 -31.71 -5.95 2.33
N GLU A 142 -31.93 -7.14 1.77
CA GLU A 142 -32.88 -8.13 2.31
C GLU A 142 -32.47 -8.59 3.71
N GLU A 143 -31.20 -8.95 3.90
CA GLU A 143 -30.69 -9.41 5.20
C GLU A 143 -30.70 -8.31 6.27
N TYR A 144 -30.42 -7.06 5.88
CA TYR A 144 -30.39 -5.96 6.84
C TYR A 144 -31.79 -5.47 7.25
N PHE A 145 -32.77 -5.52 6.34
CA PHE A 145 -34.13 -5.05 6.58
C PHE A 145 -35.11 -6.17 6.98
N SER A 146 -34.70 -7.44 7.04
CA SER A 146 -35.59 -8.56 7.37
C SER A 146 -36.35 -8.35 8.68
N GLU A 147 -35.66 -7.91 9.73
CA GLU A 147 -36.28 -7.63 11.04
C GLU A 147 -37.27 -6.45 10.96
N ALA A 148 -36.97 -5.44 10.14
CA ALA A 148 -37.85 -4.29 9.96
C ALA A 148 -39.10 -4.64 9.12
N ILE A 149 -38.97 -5.56 8.17
CA ILE A 149 -40.05 -6.11 7.35
C ILE A 149 -40.98 -6.98 8.21
N GLU A 150 -40.41 -7.89 9.02
CA GLU A 150 -41.19 -8.73 9.93
C GLU A 150 -41.98 -7.89 10.96
N GLN A 151 -41.41 -6.78 11.44
CA GLN A 151 -42.09 -5.85 12.36
C GLN A 151 -43.12 -4.92 11.66
N ALA A 152 -43.13 -4.86 10.33
CA ALA A 152 -44.10 -4.09 9.56
C ALA A 152 -45.39 -4.88 9.31
N ASP A 153 -45.37 -6.21 9.44
CA ASP A 153 -46.54 -7.08 9.33
C ASP A 153 -47.51 -6.84 10.51
N PRO A 154 -48.81 -6.54 10.26
CA PRO A 154 -49.83 -6.42 11.30
C PRO A 154 -49.93 -7.62 12.25
N ASP A 155 -49.53 -8.82 11.81
CA ASP A 155 -49.57 -10.04 12.61
C ASP A 155 -48.45 -10.13 13.67
N ALA A 156 -47.39 -9.32 13.55
CA ALA A 156 -46.27 -9.32 14.48
C ALA A 156 -46.59 -8.67 15.84
N MET A 157 -47.72 -7.95 15.96
CA MET A 157 -48.21 -7.28 17.19
C MET A 157 -47.12 -6.45 17.91
N VAL A 158 -46.17 -5.87 17.19
CA VAL A 158 -45.10 -5.03 17.75
C VAL A 158 -45.59 -3.58 17.87
N GLU A 159 -45.54 -3.03 19.07
CA GLU A 159 -45.89 -1.63 19.31
C GLU A 159 -44.94 -0.68 18.56
N ASP A 160 -45.50 0.40 18.03
CA ASP A 160 -44.77 1.34 17.17
C ASP A 160 -43.51 1.90 17.83
N GLU A 161 -43.45 1.99 19.15
CA GLU A 161 -42.33 2.54 19.92
C GLU A 161 -41.11 1.61 19.93
N TYR A 162 -41.31 0.30 19.76
CA TYR A 162 -40.25 -0.70 19.76
C TYR A 162 -39.79 -1.12 18.37
N LYS A 163 -40.34 -0.51 17.31
CA LYS A 163 -39.92 -0.75 15.93
C LYS A 163 -38.46 -0.34 15.73
N VAL A 164 -37.69 -1.24 15.11
CA VAL A 164 -36.26 -1.06 14.84
C VAL A 164 -35.98 0.17 13.96
N ILE A 165 -36.95 0.56 13.14
CA ILE A 165 -36.93 1.76 12.31
C ILE A 165 -36.77 3.05 13.13
N LYS A 166 -37.30 3.10 14.36
CA LYS A 166 -37.16 4.27 15.25
C LYS A 166 -35.81 4.33 15.94
N ASN A 167 -35.01 3.26 15.91
CA ASN A 167 -33.66 3.27 16.46
C ASN A 167 -32.73 4.14 15.59
N SER A 168 -32.17 5.19 16.18
CA SER A 168 -31.28 6.13 15.49
C SER A 168 -30.06 5.45 14.84
N ASN A 169 -29.48 4.43 15.50
CA ASN A 169 -28.33 3.70 14.96
C ASN A 169 -28.72 2.84 13.74
N PHE A 170 -29.89 2.20 13.80
CA PHE A 170 -30.40 1.41 12.69
C PHE A 170 -30.69 2.31 11.50
N GLY A 171 -31.35 3.45 11.71
CA GLY A 171 -31.67 4.39 10.63
C GLY A 171 -30.42 4.98 9.97
N TRP A 172 -29.40 5.34 10.76
CA TRP A 172 -28.12 5.83 10.21
C TRP A 172 -27.35 4.80 9.41
N ARG A 173 -27.41 3.52 9.81
CA ARG A 173 -26.80 2.41 9.06
C ARG A 173 -27.61 2.08 7.81
N ALA A 174 -28.94 2.08 7.91
CA ALA A 174 -29.88 1.89 6.82
C ALA A 174 -29.66 2.91 5.70
N LEU A 175 -29.55 4.20 6.02
CA LEU A 175 -29.27 5.26 5.04
C LEU A 175 -27.97 5.01 4.27
N ARG A 176 -26.88 4.65 4.97
CA ARG A 176 -25.59 4.37 4.33
C ARG A 176 -25.66 3.13 3.44
N LEU A 177 -26.43 2.13 3.84
CA LEU A 177 -26.61 0.92 3.04
C LEU A 177 -27.44 1.20 1.79
N LEU A 178 -28.56 1.92 1.94
CA LEU A 178 -29.42 2.35 0.83
C LEU A 178 -28.66 3.20 -0.17
N ALA A 179 -27.88 4.20 0.28
CA ALA A 179 -27.07 5.04 -0.61
C ALA A 179 -26.08 4.26 -1.49
N ARG A 180 -25.67 3.04 -1.08
CA ARG A 180 -24.71 2.21 -1.81
C ARG A 180 -25.35 1.11 -2.65
N ARG A 181 -26.50 0.59 -2.22
CA ARG A 181 -27.13 -0.61 -2.81
C ARG A 181 -28.46 -0.31 -3.51
N SER A 182 -29.16 0.76 -3.11
CA SER A 182 -30.43 1.18 -3.72
C SER A 182 -30.18 2.14 -4.89
N HIS A 183 -30.64 1.75 -6.07
CA HIS A 183 -30.63 2.60 -7.27
C HIS A 183 -31.62 3.77 -7.17
N HIS A 184 -32.64 3.65 -6.30
CA HIS A 184 -33.71 4.62 -6.14
C HIS A 184 -33.45 5.64 -5.04
N PHE A 185 -32.34 5.52 -4.30
CA PHE A 185 -32.03 6.39 -3.16
C PHE A 185 -31.85 7.87 -3.53
N PHE A 186 -31.26 8.17 -4.70
CA PHE A 186 -30.96 9.54 -5.14
C PHE A 186 -31.97 10.11 -6.14
N GLN A 187 -33.15 9.48 -6.28
CA GLN A 187 -34.18 10.03 -7.17
C GLN A 187 -34.77 11.31 -6.57
N PRO A 188 -34.94 12.39 -7.36
CA PRO A 188 -35.59 13.61 -6.88
C PRO A 188 -37.02 13.31 -6.42
N SER A 189 -37.27 13.28 -5.11
CA SER A 189 -38.63 13.12 -4.58
C SER A 189 -39.35 14.46 -4.61
N THR A 190 -40.58 14.46 -5.14
CA THR A 190 -41.45 15.65 -5.19
C THR A 190 -42.00 16.03 -3.81
N ASN A 191 -41.92 15.11 -2.85
CA ASN A 191 -42.29 15.32 -1.46
C ASN A 191 -41.04 15.23 -0.56
N PRO A 192 -40.72 16.27 0.21
CA PRO A 192 -39.70 16.17 1.24
C PRO A 192 -40.21 15.28 2.39
N PHE A 193 -39.46 14.25 2.74
CA PHE A 193 -39.76 13.41 3.90
C PHE A 193 -39.69 14.25 5.19
N LYS A 194 -40.66 14.06 6.09
CA LYS A 194 -40.75 14.83 7.33
C LYS A 194 -39.78 14.32 8.40
N THR A 195 -39.67 12.99 8.55
CA THR A 195 -38.74 12.35 9.50
C THR A 195 -38.08 11.10 8.90
N LEU A 196 -36.92 10.72 9.46
CA LEU A 196 -36.17 9.54 9.01
C LEU A 196 -36.96 8.22 9.18
N PRO A 197 -37.68 7.98 10.29
CA PRO A 197 -38.53 6.79 10.42
C PRO A 197 -39.58 6.67 9.30
N ASP A 198 -40.28 7.76 8.98
CA ASP A 198 -41.31 7.77 7.92
C ASP A 198 -40.72 7.40 6.54
N TYR A 199 -39.50 7.87 6.25
CA TYR A 199 -38.78 7.50 5.04
C TYR A 199 -38.46 6.00 5.02
N LEU A 200 -37.92 5.48 6.11
CA LEU A 200 -37.53 4.06 6.21
C LEU A 200 -38.74 3.13 6.16
N GLU A 201 -39.89 3.50 6.72
CA GLU A 201 -41.15 2.74 6.57
C GLU A 201 -41.58 2.65 5.10
N SER A 202 -41.49 3.75 4.35
CA SER A 202 -41.80 3.73 2.91
C SER A 202 -40.84 2.84 2.10
N VAL A 203 -39.57 2.79 2.51
CA VAL A 203 -38.56 1.93 1.91
C VAL A 203 -38.79 0.46 2.25
N VAL A 204 -39.17 0.14 3.49
CA VAL A 204 -39.52 -1.23 3.92
C VAL A 204 -40.71 -1.73 3.11
N GLN A 205 -41.76 -0.93 2.95
CA GLN A 205 -42.91 -1.26 2.10
C GLN A 205 -42.56 -1.43 0.63
N GLN A 206 -41.57 -0.69 0.13
CA GLN A 206 -41.09 -0.86 -1.25
C GLN A 206 -40.27 -2.16 -1.40
N LEU A 207 -39.39 -2.45 -0.43
CA LEU A 207 -38.60 -3.68 -0.42
C LEU A 207 -39.50 -4.92 -0.33
N GLU A 208 -40.53 -4.89 0.52
CA GLU A 208 -41.56 -5.94 0.59
C GLU A 208 -42.24 -6.20 -0.76
N LYS A 209 -42.47 -5.16 -1.57
CA LYS A 209 -43.10 -5.27 -2.90
C LYS A 209 -42.13 -5.71 -4.00
N GLU A 210 -40.82 -5.53 -3.81
CA GLU A 210 -39.78 -6.02 -4.72
C GLU A 210 -39.34 -7.47 -4.41
N LEU A 211 -39.52 -7.92 -3.16
CA LEU A 211 -39.33 -9.28 -2.67
C LEU A 211 -40.12 -10.41 -3.40
N PRO A 212 -41.35 -10.21 -3.94
CA PRO A 212 -42.04 -11.26 -4.68
C PRO A 212 -41.52 -11.47 -6.11
N VAL A 213 -40.59 -10.64 -6.61
CA VAL A 213 -40.06 -10.74 -7.99
C VAL A 213 -38.71 -11.49 -8.05
N SER A 214 -37.88 -11.43 -7.01
CA SER A 214 -36.53 -12.00 -7.02
C SER A 214 -36.48 -13.52 -6.77
N LYS A 215 -37.43 -14.07 -6.01
CA LYS A 215 -37.51 -15.52 -5.73
C LYS A 215 -38.02 -16.31 -6.94
N THR A 216 -38.96 -15.76 -7.71
CA THR A 216 -39.58 -16.44 -8.84
C THR A 216 -38.70 -16.43 -10.10
N SER A 217 -38.02 -15.30 -10.37
CA SER A 217 -37.17 -15.15 -11.56
C SER A 217 -35.90 -16.00 -11.53
N ASN A 218 -35.31 -16.25 -10.35
CA ASN A 218 -34.16 -17.16 -10.24
C ASN A 218 -34.57 -18.63 -10.38
N LEU A 219 -35.71 -19.05 -9.80
CA LEU A 219 -36.16 -20.45 -9.91
C LEU A 219 -36.56 -20.85 -11.33
N GLU A 220 -37.13 -19.93 -12.13
CA GLU A 220 -37.46 -20.20 -13.53
C GLU A 220 -36.22 -20.28 -14.44
N LEU A 221 -35.17 -19.51 -14.16
CA LEU A 221 -33.90 -19.59 -14.90
C LEU A 221 -33.11 -20.88 -14.59
N TYR A 222 -33.12 -21.34 -13.33
CA TYR A 222 -32.53 -22.64 -12.97
C TYR A 222 -33.35 -23.81 -13.53
N SER A 223 -34.68 -23.70 -13.58
CA SER A 223 -35.56 -24.68 -14.24
C SER A 223 -35.29 -24.79 -15.76
N GLN A 224 -35.17 -23.65 -16.45
CA GLN A 224 -34.87 -23.63 -17.89
C GLN A 224 -33.44 -24.10 -18.22
N LEU A 225 -32.44 -23.81 -17.39
CA LEU A 225 -31.08 -24.34 -17.58
C LEU A 225 -31.00 -25.85 -17.36
N ILE A 226 -31.75 -26.40 -16.39
CA ILE A 226 -31.77 -27.84 -16.13
C ILE A 226 -32.49 -28.60 -17.27
N LEU A 227 -33.57 -28.06 -17.85
CA LEU A 227 -34.22 -28.66 -19.03
C LEU A 227 -33.37 -28.54 -20.32
N SER A 228 -32.59 -27.48 -20.47
CA SER A 228 -31.69 -27.29 -21.63
C SER A 228 -30.47 -28.21 -21.60
N CYS A 229 -29.92 -28.50 -20.42
CA CYS A 229 -28.82 -29.47 -20.26
C CYS A 229 -29.26 -30.92 -20.48
N HIS A 230 -30.51 -31.28 -20.18
CA HIS A 230 -30.96 -32.66 -20.33
C HIS A 230 -31.33 -33.05 -21.78
N THR A 231 -31.67 -32.07 -22.61
CA THR A 231 -32.01 -32.28 -24.03
C THR A 231 -30.78 -32.25 -24.95
N THR A 232 -29.71 -31.56 -24.57
CA THR A 232 -28.44 -31.54 -25.35
C THR A 232 -27.55 -32.75 -25.08
N CYS A 233 -27.62 -33.39 -23.92
CA CYS A 233 -26.88 -34.62 -23.64
C CYS A 233 -27.45 -35.86 -24.37
N HIS A 234 -28.73 -35.88 -24.74
CA HIS A 234 -29.31 -37.02 -25.47
C HIS A 234 -28.95 -37.03 -26.96
N PHE A 235 -28.70 -35.86 -27.56
CA PHE A 235 -28.38 -35.74 -28.99
C PHE A 235 -26.92 -36.04 -29.34
N ILE A 236 -25.99 -35.91 -28.38
CA ILE A 236 -24.56 -36.17 -28.63
C ILE A 236 -24.21 -37.66 -28.47
N TRP A 237 -25.00 -38.42 -27.72
CA TRP A 237 -24.76 -39.86 -27.51
C TRP A 237 -25.30 -40.77 -28.64
N GLU A 238 -26.25 -40.31 -29.46
CA GLU A 238 -26.77 -41.06 -30.62
C GLU A 238 -25.99 -40.83 -31.94
N SER A 239 -24.98 -39.96 -31.95
CA SER A 239 -24.09 -39.75 -33.13
C SER A 239 -22.71 -40.39 -32.99
N ILE A 240 -22.45 -41.13 -31.90
CA ILE A 240 -21.25 -41.94 -31.70
C ILE A 240 -21.66 -43.33 -31.16
N ALA A 241 -22.42 -44.07 -31.96
CA ALA A 241 -22.54 -45.54 -31.92
C ALA A 241 -23.10 -46.03 -33.27
#